data_AF-A0A423VGH1-F1
#
_entry.id   AF-A0A423VGH1-F1
#
_cell.length_a   1.000
_cell.length_b   1.000
_cell.length_c   1.000
_cell.angle_alpha   90.00
_cell.angle_beta   90.00
_cell.angle_gamma   90.00
#
_symmetry.space_group_name_H-M   'P 1'
#
loop_
_entity.id
_entity.type
_entity.pdbx_description
1 polymer ?
#
loop_
_entity_poly.entity_id
_entity_poly.type
_entity_poly.pdbx_seq_one_letter_code
_entity_poly.pdbx_strand_id
1 'polypeptide(L)'
;MVHDEEKQLDRVAAQAADSSSSEEEASVQQVPHKGTGILDRLLTLEAALDRKLGIESQAIQRIRPEDQKPQSWHQQATMALLWAGATMNVSCLSTGFLGWELGLDLSQTIPITIFGTLLGSMVAGFCATMGPMGLRQMSLARYSFGWYPTKIVAALNVISQIGWSAVGCITAGSALSAVSDGKLSSIVGIVIIAVCSSVLNFCGLRAILEYQKYAWAIFFVLFMVMYGEMAPRATLETKSTLTGKDLSGAVLSLLAVVYGSSVSWATIAADFYVLHPMNTPKLKIFTLTTLGIGLSTCIGMVLGCCVGSAMGVEPALAEVYDDQGVGFLIQKMLYPRGFAKFVLIILVLAGIGMNCINLYSSALSVQQFARPLARIPRFVWTLVLFGVTLGIAAGGREHLNAYLQNFLSLLGYWATSFFVIVWCEHYIFRKGSADNYDLEGWNDPKRLPIGLAALVAFLVGVVGWVLGMVETWFTGPVGKLVGSDGGDLANELTFGFTLVLFVPLRYLELKYVRIVLRYPDVVVQGYGADPFSGLVEGLMDMKSIMVRMLIYKTT
;
A
#
# COMPACT_ATOMS: atom_id res chain seq x y z
N MET A 1 28.92 29.21 -43.56
CA MET A 1 28.80 27.77 -43.87
C MET A 1 28.33 26.92 -42.69
N VAL A 2 28.36 27.39 -41.43
CA VAL A 2 27.83 26.62 -40.29
C VAL A 2 26.35 26.93 -39.98
N HIS A 3 25.84 28.07 -40.45
CA HIS A 3 24.47 28.52 -40.09
C HIS A 3 23.36 28.01 -41.02
N ASP A 4 23.70 27.41 -42.17
CA ASP A 4 22.72 26.81 -43.11
C ASP A 4 22.48 25.31 -42.82
N GLU A 5 23.40 24.62 -42.12
CA GLU A 5 23.22 23.21 -41.74
C GLU A 5 22.21 23.05 -40.60
N GLU A 6 22.19 23.94 -39.60
CA GLU A 6 21.19 23.92 -38.52
C GLU A 6 19.76 24.16 -39.05
N LYS A 7 19.59 25.08 -40.00
CA LYS A 7 18.28 25.34 -40.63
C LYS A 7 17.81 24.20 -41.54
N GLN A 8 18.72 23.41 -42.11
CA GLN A 8 18.36 22.20 -42.85
C GLN A 8 18.03 21.04 -41.92
N LEU A 9 18.73 20.89 -40.79
CA LEU A 9 18.41 19.89 -39.76
C LEU A 9 17.03 20.14 -39.12
N ASP A 10 16.67 21.39 -38.84
CA ASP A 10 15.36 21.75 -38.30
C ASP A 10 14.23 21.55 -39.31
N ARG A 11 14.47 21.74 -40.62
CA ARG A 11 13.49 21.46 -41.68
C ARG A 11 13.30 19.98 -41.94
N VAL A 12 14.35 19.18 -41.85
CA VAL A 12 14.26 17.71 -41.95
C VAL A 12 13.58 17.14 -40.70
N ALA A 13 13.83 17.70 -39.51
CA ALA A 13 13.11 17.34 -38.28
C ALA A 13 11.63 17.74 -38.33
N ALA A 14 11.30 18.92 -38.89
CA ALA A 14 9.92 19.36 -39.06
C ALA A 14 9.15 18.57 -40.14
N GLN A 15 9.80 18.17 -41.25
CA GLN A 15 9.18 17.31 -42.27
C GLN A 15 9.07 15.84 -41.83
N ALA A 16 9.96 15.35 -40.96
CA ALA A 16 9.81 14.06 -40.29
C ALA A 16 8.70 14.09 -39.21
N ALA A 17 8.48 15.24 -38.57
CA ALA A 17 7.36 15.45 -37.66
C ALA A 17 6.00 15.52 -38.38
N ASP A 18 5.94 16.13 -39.57
CA ASP A 18 4.69 16.22 -40.35
C ASP A 18 4.33 14.93 -41.09
N SER A 19 5.29 14.06 -41.40
CA SER A 19 5.05 12.75 -42.04
C SER A 19 4.81 11.60 -41.05
N SER A 20 4.97 11.84 -39.74
CA SER A 20 4.64 10.87 -38.67
C SER A 20 3.30 11.15 -37.97
N SER A 21 2.54 12.13 -38.47
CA SER A 21 1.20 12.50 -37.97
C SER A 21 0.05 11.66 -38.54
N SER A 22 0.35 10.52 -39.19
CA SER A 22 -0.65 9.47 -39.41
C SER A 22 -0.53 8.45 -38.30
N GLU A 23 -1.34 8.65 -37.27
CA GLU A 23 -1.54 7.79 -36.11
C GLU A 23 -1.82 6.33 -36.53
N GLU A 24 -0.78 5.51 -36.59
CA GLU A 24 -0.93 4.11 -36.17
C GLU A 24 -0.83 4.10 -34.64
N GLU A 25 -1.94 4.41 -33.98
CA GLU A 25 -2.17 3.90 -32.63
C GLU A 25 -1.93 2.39 -32.69
N ALA A 26 -0.85 1.92 -32.05
CA ALA A 26 -0.58 0.51 -31.84
C ALA A 26 -1.73 -0.07 -31.02
N SER A 27 -2.80 -0.46 -31.72
CA SER A 27 -3.93 -1.16 -31.16
C SER A 27 -3.42 -2.50 -30.66
N VAL A 28 -3.27 -2.61 -29.34
CA VAL A 28 -3.18 -3.89 -28.65
C VAL A 28 -4.31 -4.75 -29.21
N GLN A 29 -3.96 -5.89 -29.81
CA GLN A 29 -4.89 -6.79 -30.49
C GLN A 29 -6.09 -7.08 -29.57
N GLN A 30 -7.19 -6.36 -29.82
CA GLN A 30 -8.47 -6.61 -29.19
C GLN A 30 -8.94 -7.96 -29.71
N VAL A 31 -8.98 -8.98 -28.85
CA VAL A 31 -9.70 -10.21 -29.19
C VAL A 31 -11.16 -9.79 -29.42
N PRO A 32 -11.70 -9.90 -30.64
CA PRO A 32 -13.06 -9.44 -30.91
C PRO A 32 -14.02 -10.41 -30.22
N HIS A 33 -14.69 -9.96 -29.17
CA HIS A 33 -15.74 -10.74 -28.52
C HIS A 33 -16.98 -10.75 -29.42
N LYS A 34 -17.13 -11.85 -30.18
CA LYS A 34 -18.27 -12.13 -31.08
C LYS A 34 -19.49 -12.72 -30.35
N GLY A 35 -19.75 -12.33 -29.10
CA GLY A 35 -20.90 -12.80 -28.34
C GLY A 35 -22.03 -11.76 -28.28
N THR A 36 -23.27 -12.20 -28.12
CA THR A 36 -24.47 -11.35 -28.01
C THR A 36 -24.94 -11.15 -26.56
N GLY A 37 -24.16 -11.59 -25.56
CA GLY A 37 -24.54 -11.59 -24.16
C GLY A 37 -24.40 -10.24 -23.46
N ILE A 38 -24.99 -10.12 -22.26
CA ILE A 38 -24.88 -8.91 -21.41
C ILE A 38 -23.40 -8.60 -21.10
N LEU A 39 -22.58 -9.63 -20.86
CA LEU A 39 -21.15 -9.48 -20.61
C LEU A 39 -20.41 -8.91 -21.83
N ASP A 40 -20.75 -9.33 -23.05
CA ASP A 40 -20.12 -8.78 -24.27
C ASP A 40 -20.48 -7.30 -24.47
N ARG A 41 -21.71 -6.91 -24.14
CA ARG A 41 -22.11 -5.49 -24.14
C ARG A 41 -21.34 -4.67 -23.12
N LEU A 42 -21.13 -5.20 -21.91
CA LEU A 42 -20.35 -4.52 -20.86
C LEU A 42 -18.87 -4.42 -21.24
N LEU A 43 -18.29 -5.44 -21.86
CA LEU A 43 -16.92 -5.42 -22.37
C LEU A 43 -16.75 -4.47 -23.56
N THR A 44 -17.73 -4.41 -24.46
CA THR A 44 -17.74 -3.44 -25.58
C THR A 44 -17.86 -2.02 -25.06
N LEU A 45 -18.67 -1.80 -24.01
CA LEU A 45 -18.75 -0.51 -23.32
C LEU A 45 -17.42 -0.16 -22.67
N GLU A 46 -16.78 -1.07 -21.94
CA GLU A 46 -15.47 -0.84 -21.33
C GLU A 46 -14.41 -0.52 -22.39
N ALA A 47 -14.35 -1.26 -23.51
CA ALA A 47 -13.44 -0.98 -24.61
C ALA A 47 -13.72 0.36 -25.31
N ALA A 48 -15.00 0.74 -25.44
CA ALA A 48 -15.39 2.04 -25.99
C ALA A 48 -15.01 3.20 -25.03
N LEU A 49 -15.16 2.98 -23.73
CA LEU A 49 -14.72 3.93 -22.70
C LEU A 49 -13.20 3.99 -22.63
N ASP A 50 -12.48 2.88 -22.84
CA ASP A 50 -11.03 2.88 -22.92
C ASP A 50 -10.54 3.71 -24.11
N ARG A 51 -11.12 3.50 -25.30
CA ARG A 51 -10.78 4.29 -26.49
C ARG A 51 -11.09 5.77 -26.34
N LYS A 52 -12.21 6.13 -25.67
CA LYS A 52 -12.64 7.54 -25.53
C LYS A 52 -12.06 8.27 -24.33
N LEU A 53 -11.82 7.57 -23.22
CA LEU A 53 -11.51 8.14 -21.90
C LEU A 53 -10.26 7.51 -21.26
N GLY A 54 -9.62 6.51 -21.87
CA GLY A 54 -8.42 5.86 -21.35
C GLY A 54 -8.65 4.93 -20.15
N ILE A 55 -9.88 4.43 -19.98
CA ILE A 55 -10.26 3.48 -18.92
C ILE A 55 -9.62 2.10 -19.20
N GLU A 56 -8.37 1.92 -18.75
CA GLU A 56 -7.55 0.70 -18.93
C GLU A 56 -8.34 -0.64 -18.94
N SER A 57 -8.76 -1.09 -20.11
CA SER A 57 -9.69 -2.24 -20.25
C SER A 57 -9.01 -3.60 -20.01
N GLN A 58 -7.68 -3.64 -20.01
CA GLN A 58 -6.88 -4.87 -19.84
C GLN A 58 -5.93 -4.80 -18.63
N ALA A 59 -6.39 -4.22 -17.53
CA ALA A 59 -5.53 -3.80 -16.44
C ALA A 59 -4.72 -4.93 -15.76
N ILE A 60 -5.15 -6.19 -15.80
CA ILE A 60 -4.40 -7.31 -15.21
C ILE A 60 -3.37 -7.97 -16.15
N GLN A 61 -3.38 -7.62 -17.44
CA GLN A 61 -2.43 -8.20 -18.39
C GLN A 61 -1.01 -7.70 -18.11
N ARG A 62 -0.03 -8.54 -18.48
CA ARG A 62 1.37 -8.17 -18.35
C ARG A 62 1.68 -7.04 -19.33
N ILE A 63 2.24 -5.95 -18.82
CA ILE A 63 2.83 -4.91 -19.66
C ILE A 63 4.21 -5.41 -20.08
N ARG A 64 4.43 -5.55 -21.39
CA ARG A 64 5.68 -6.11 -21.90
C ARG A 64 6.77 -5.03 -21.95
N PRO A 65 8.07 -5.42 -21.93
CA PRO A 65 9.16 -4.45 -22.01
C PRO A 65 9.07 -3.49 -23.20
N GLU A 66 8.55 -3.95 -24.34
CA GLU A 66 8.33 -3.12 -25.53
C GLU A 66 7.26 -2.03 -25.33
N ASP A 67 6.29 -2.24 -24.44
CA ASP A 67 5.23 -1.28 -24.12
C ASP A 67 5.63 -0.34 -22.97
N GLN A 68 6.72 -0.65 -22.26
CA GLN A 68 7.26 0.16 -21.19
C GLN A 68 8.06 1.34 -21.76
N LYS A 69 7.47 2.53 -21.72
CA LYS A 69 8.13 3.74 -22.22
C LYS A 69 9.27 4.17 -21.28
N PRO A 70 10.41 4.68 -21.80
CA PRO A 70 11.41 5.35 -21.00
C PRO A 70 10.79 6.48 -20.19
N GLN A 71 11.16 6.57 -18.91
CA GLN A 71 10.59 7.54 -17.98
C GLN A 71 11.60 8.67 -17.73
N SER A 72 11.17 9.91 -17.92
CA SER A 72 11.91 11.10 -17.51
C SER A 72 12.14 11.13 -15.99
N TRP A 73 13.06 11.97 -15.51
CA TRP A 73 13.36 12.04 -14.08
C TRP A 73 12.13 12.41 -13.24
N HIS A 74 11.25 13.29 -13.73
CA HIS A 74 10.01 13.68 -13.04
C HIS A 74 9.02 12.50 -12.92
N GLN A 75 8.94 11.66 -13.97
CA GLN A 75 8.12 10.45 -13.94
C GLN A 75 8.72 9.40 -13.00
N GLN A 76 10.03 9.32 -12.89
CA GLN A 76 10.68 8.48 -11.87
C GLN A 76 10.43 9.01 -10.45
N ALA A 77 10.41 10.34 -10.25
CA ALA A 77 10.06 10.94 -8.96
C ALA A 77 8.63 10.60 -8.54
N THR A 78 7.72 10.33 -9.49
CA THR A 78 6.34 9.92 -9.21
C THR A 78 6.28 8.67 -8.33
N MET A 79 7.30 7.81 -8.33
CA MET A 79 7.44 6.71 -7.37
C MET A 79 7.35 7.19 -5.92
N ALA A 80 7.99 8.32 -5.57
CA ALA A 80 7.89 8.87 -4.23
C ALA A 80 6.62 9.72 -4.05
N LEU A 81 6.29 10.54 -5.05
CA LEU A 81 5.19 11.50 -4.98
C LEU A 81 3.82 10.84 -4.89
N LEU A 82 3.63 9.71 -5.57
CA LEU A 82 2.42 8.90 -5.50
C LEU A 82 2.08 8.53 -4.06
N TRP A 83 3.04 7.92 -3.37
CA TRP A 83 2.85 7.49 -2.00
C TRP A 83 2.74 8.67 -1.04
N ALA A 84 3.51 9.73 -1.27
CA ALA A 84 3.42 10.94 -0.48
C ALA A 84 2.00 11.55 -0.52
N GLY A 85 1.37 11.58 -1.70
CA GLY A 85 -0.02 12.00 -1.85
C GLY A 85 -1.03 11.03 -1.24
N ALA A 86 -0.72 9.74 -1.22
CA ALA A 86 -1.59 8.71 -0.66
C ALA A 86 -1.62 8.70 0.88
N THR A 87 -0.49 8.97 1.52
CA THR A 87 -0.30 8.77 2.98
C THR A 87 -0.41 10.07 3.79
N MET A 88 -0.24 11.26 3.20
CA MET A 88 -0.48 12.53 3.89
C MET A 88 -1.99 12.84 3.98
N ASN A 89 -2.68 12.11 4.85
CA ASN A 89 -4.12 12.19 5.03
C ASN A 89 -4.51 12.16 6.53
N VAL A 90 -5.80 12.39 6.82
CA VAL A 90 -6.34 12.47 8.20
C VAL A 90 -6.21 11.16 8.97
N SER A 91 -6.20 10.01 8.29
CA SER A 91 -6.06 8.71 8.97
C SER A 91 -4.66 8.48 9.55
N CYS A 92 -3.61 8.93 8.85
CA CYS A 92 -2.26 8.91 9.40
C CYS A 92 -2.13 9.83 10.61
N LEU A 93 -2.73 11.03 10.56
CA LEU A 93 -2.81 11.91 11.72
C LEU A 93 -3.52 11.22 12.90
N SER A 94 -4.65 10.56 12.66
CA SER A 94 -5.42 9.86 13.70
C SER A 94 -4.66 8.69 14.30
N THR A 95 -3.92 7.94 13.48
CA THR A 95 -3.10 6.81 13.94
C THR A 95 -2.01 7.26 14.91
N GLY A 96 -1.48 8.48 14.74
CA GLY A 96 -0.50 9.05 15.67
C GLY A 96 -1.04 9.30 17.08
N PHE A 97 -2.35 9.37 17.28
CA PHE A 97 -2.97 9.54 18.61
C PHE A 97 -2.79 8.30 19.49
N LEU A 98 -2.65 7.13 18.85
CA LEU A 98 -2.68 5.84 19.55
C LEU A 98 -1.57 5.71 20.59
N GLY A 99 -0.42 6.37 20.42
CA GLY A 99 0.61 6.37 21.46
C GLY A 99 0.13 7.00 22.77
N TRP A 100 -0.57 8.14 22.68
CA TRP A 100 -1.17 8.79 23.85
C TRP A 100 -2.30 7.93 24.45
N GLU A 101 -3.15 7.33 23.62
CA GLU A 101 -4.23 6.44 24.07
C GLU A 101 -3.69 5.19 24.78
N LEU A 102 -2.55 4.66 24.31
CA LEU A 102 -1.82 3.56 24.95
C LEU A 102 -1.02 4.00 26.19
N GLY A 103 -1.11 5.26 26.63
CA GLY A 103 -0.44 5.77 27.82
C GLY A 103 1.06 6.04 27.66
N LEU A 104 1.58 6.05 26.42
CA LEU A 104 2.97 6.41 26.14
C LEU A 104 3.14 7.93 26.13
N ASP A 105 4.31 8.41 26.55
CA ASP A 105 4.63 9.83 26.42
C ASP A 105 5.08 10.18 25.00
N LEU A 106 5.14 11.48 24.72
CA LEU A 106 5.51 11.99 23.40
C LEU A 106 6.95 11.58 23.00
N SER A 107 7.87 11.51 23.97
CA SER A 107 9.27 11.15 23.72
C SER A 107 9.45 9.67 23.36
N GLN A 108 8.54 8.81 23.81
CA GLN A 108 8.46 7.41 23.44
C GLN A 108 7.72 7.22 22.12
N THR A 109 6.59 7.91 21.95
CA THR A 109 5.67 7.71 20.81
C THR A 109 6.31 8.10 19.47
N ILE A 110 7.01 9.25 19.40
CA ILE A 110 7.64 9.73 18.15
C ILE A 110 8.66 8.73 17.58
N PRO A 111 9.69 8.27 18.32
CA PRO A 111 10.68 7.36 17.77
C PRO A 111 10.10 6.01 17.38
N ILE A 112 9.12 5.47 18.15
CA ILE A 112 8.42 4.23 17.78
C ILE A 112 7.68 4.42 16.45
N THR A 113 6.97 5.54 16.32
CA THR A 113 6.21 5.86 15.11
C THR A 113 7.11 5.96 13.89
N ILE A 114 8.22 6.69 13.99
CA ILE A 114 9.18 6.84 12.89
C ILE A 114 9.80 5.50 12.54
N PHE A 115 10.24 4.74 13.54
CA PHE A 115 10.89 3.45 13.32
C PHE A 115 9.95 2.43 12.67
N GLY A 116 8.75 2.23 13.23
CA GLY A 116 7.76 1.30 12.70
C GLY A 116 7.32 1.66 11.28
N THR A 117 7.12 2.96 11.03
CA THR A 117 6.73 3.47 9.71
C THR A 117 7.81 3.20 8.66
N LEU A 118 9.07 3.53 8.96
CA LEU A 118 10.18 3.28 8.04
C LEU A 118 10.39 1.78 7.81
N LEU A 119 10.30 0.96 8.86
CA LEU A 119 10.45 -0.49 8.77
C LEU A 119 9.38 -1.11 7.87
N GLY A 120 8.11 -0.75 8.04
CA GLY A 120 7.02 -1.22 7.17
C GLY A 120 7.16 -0.69 5.74
N SER A 121 7.58 0.56 5.57
CA SER A 121 7.78 1.17 4.26
C SER A 121 8.90 0.51 3.46
N MET A 122 9.94 -0.01 4.11
CA MET A 122 11.02 -0.76 3.45
C MET A 122 10.50 -2.05 2.83
N VAL A 123 9.56 -2.73 3.48
CA VAL A 123 8.92 -3.93 2.95
C VAL A 123 8.11 -3.61 1.69
N ALA A 124 7.37 -2.50 1.71
CA ALA A 124 6.67 -2.01 0.53
C ALA A 124 7.63 -1.59 -0.60
N GLY A 125 8.72 -0.91 -0.25
CA GLY A 125 9.79 -0.55 -1.17
C GLY A 125 10.44 -1.77 -1.84
N PHE A 126 10.66 -2.85 -1.09
CA PHE A 126 11.13 -4.13 -1.65
C PHE A 126 10.13 -4.69 -2.67
N CYS A 127 8.85 -4.77 -2.31
CA CYS A 127 7.82 -5.29 -3.22
C CYS A 127 7.69 -4.45 -4.50
N ALA A 128 7.83 -3.13 -4.40
CA ALA A 128 7.84 -2.22 -5.55
C ALA A 128 8.97 -2.53 -6.54
N THR A 129 10.13 -3.04 -6.10
CA THR A 129 11.25 -3.39 -6.99
C THR A 129 10.90 -4.47 -8.01
N MET A 130 9.85 -5.25 -7.76
CA MET A 130 9.36 -6.28 -8.69
C MET A 130 8.37 -5.70 -9.73
N GLY A 131 7.85 -4.50 -9.53
CA GLY A 131 6.88 -3.86 -10.42
C GLY A 131 7.31 -3.74 -11.90
N PRO A 132 8.58 -3.38 -12.20
CA PRO A 132 9.06 -3.34 -13.58
C PRO A 132 8.93 -4.65 -14.37
N MET A 133 8.72 -5.80 -13.72
CA MET A 133 8.40 -7.07 -14.39
C MET A 133 7.10 -7.03 -15.21
N GLY A 134 6.33 -5.94 -15.07
CA GLY A 134 5.12 -5.67 -15.85
C GLY A 134 3.89 -6.42 -15.33
N LEU A 135 4.01 -7.05 -14.16
CA LEU A 135 2.94 -7.79 -13.50
C LEU A 135 2.50 -7.06 -12.22
N ARG A 136 1.20 -7.09 -11.96
CA ARG A 136 0.58 -6.61 -10.72
C ARG A 136 1.03 -7.45 -9.51
N GLN A 137 0.91 -6.91 -8.30
CA GLN A 137 1.47 -7.51 -7.10
C GLN A 137 0.91 -8.92 -6.81
N MET A 138 -0.40 -9.14 -6.92
CA MET A 138 -0.96 -10.48 -6.68
C MET A 138 -0.66 -11.46 -7.83
N SER A 139 -0.41 -10.98 -9.06
CA SER A 139 0.11 -11.82 -10.14
C SER A 139 1.54 -12.28 -9.86
N LEU A 140 2.40 -11.39 -9.36
CA LEU A 140 3.76 -11.72 -8.93
C LEU A 140 3.76 -12.69 -7.76
N ALA A 141 2.84 -12.52 -6.81
CA ALA A 141 2.71 -13.41 -5.66
C ALA A 141 2.45 -14.87 -6.05
N ARG A 142 1.93 -15.16 -7.24
CA ARG A 142 1.71 -16.54 -7.73
C ARG A 142 3.01 -17.34 -7.88
N TYR A 143 4.13 -16.68 -8.12
CA TYR A 143 5.42 -17.37 -8.23
C TYR A 143 5.93 -17.86 -6.87
N SER A 144 5.49 -17.24 -5.77
CA SER A 144 5.86 -17.62 -4.40
C SER A 144 4.79 -18.48 -3.74
N PHE A 145 3.54 -18.04 -3.80
CA PHE A 145 2.40 -18.68 -3.16
C PHE A 145 1.75 -19.79 -3.98
N GLY A 146 2.03 -19.89 -5.28
CA GLY A 146 1.41 -20.87 -6.16
C GLY A 146 -0.04 -20.55 -6.55
N TRP A 147 -0.59 -21.27 -7.52
CA TRP A 147 -1.86 -20.92 -8.15
C TRP A 147 -3.07 -20.87 -7.20
N TYR A 148 -3.17 -21.82 -6.26
CA TYR A 148 -4.32 -21.92 -5.36
C TYR A 148 -4.18 -21.04 -4.11
N PRO A 149 -3.05 -21.08 -3.37
CA PRO A 149 -2.91 -20.28 -2.15
C PRO A 149 -2.90 -18.78 -2.41
N THR A 150 -2.41 -18.30 -3.57
CA THR A 150 -2.49 -16.87 -3.91
C THR A 150 -3.91 -16.34 -3.94
N LYS A 151 -4.94 -17.18 -4.15
CA LYS A 151 -6.34 -16.72 -4.08
C LYS A 151 -6.72 -16.24 -2.68
N ILE A 152 -6.24 -16.92 -1.64
CA ILE A 152 -6.44 -16.51 -0.24
C ILE A 152 -5.79 -15.14 -0.03
N VAL A 153 -4.54 -14.99 -0.48
CA VAL A 153 -3.79 -13.73 -0.40
C VAL A 153 -4.48 -12.61 -1.16
N ALA A 154 -5.00 -12.88 -2.36
CA ALA A 154 -5.75 -11.89 -3.14
C ALA A 154 -7.05 -11.46 -2.44
N ALA A 155 -7.77 -12.37 -1.78
CA ALA A 155 -8.93 -12.01 -0.95
C ALA A 155 -8.52 -11.15 0.26
N LEU A 156 -7.44 -11.50 0.96
CA LEU A 156 -6.91 -10.70 2.06
C LEU A 156 -6.50 -9.30 1.58
N ASN A 157 -5.91 -9.19 0.39
CA ASN A 157 -5.59 -7.90 -0.20
C ASN A 157 -6.85 -7.06 -0.48
N VAL A 158 -7.90 -7.68 -1.05
CA VAL A 158 -9.19 -7.00 -1.27
C VAL A 158 -9.77 -6.49 0.05
N ILE A 159 -9.78 -7.31 1.10
CA ILE A 159 -10.24 -6.92 2.44
C ILE A 159 -9.41 -5.74 2.97
N SER A 160 -8.10 -5.80 2.82
CA SER A 160 -7.17 -4.76 3.28
C SER A 160 -7.42 -3.43 2.56
N GLN A 161 -7.58 -3.45 1.24
CA GLN A 161 -7.85 -2.23 0.50
C GLN A 161 -9.24 -1.65 0.80
N ILE A 162 -10.28 -2.49 0.94
CA ILE A 162 -11.62 -2.02 1.36
C ILE A 162 -11.56 -1.41 2.76
N GLY A 163 -10.84 -2.04 3.69
CA GLY A 163 -10.71 -1.52 5.04
C GLY A 163 -10.04 -0.15 5.07
N TRP A 164 -8.99 0.06 4.28
CA TRP A 164 -8.38 1.38 4.09
C TRP A 164 -9.33 2.38 3.42
N SER A 165 -10.09 1.95 2.40
CA SER A 165 -11.10 2.80 1.78
C SER A 165 -12.18 3.23 2.78
N ALA A 166 -12.56 2.35 3.71
CA ALA A 166 -13.52 2.68 4.76
C ALA A 166 -12.94 3.72 5.74
N VAL A 167 -11.68 3.58 6.15
CA VAL A 167 -10.97 4.58 6.96
C VAL A 167 -10.93 5.94 6.24
N GLY A 168 -10.61 5.94 4.95
CA GLY A 168 -10.61 7.16 4.13
C GLY A 168 -11.99 7.83 4.10
N CYS A 169 -13.05 7.05 3.93
CA CYS A 169 -14.42 7.56 3.98
C CYS A 169 -14.81 8.12 5.35
N ILE A 170 -14.48 7.43 6.45
CA ILE A 170 -14.80 7.87 7.82
C ILE A 170 -14.10 9.19 8.13
N THR A 171 -12.78 9.24 7.88
CA THR A 171 -11.96 10.41 8.23
C THR A 171 -12.26 11.63 7.35
N ALA A 172 -12.40 11.46 6.03
CA ALA A 172 -12.79 12.54 5.14
C ALA A 172 -14.27 12.93 5.32
N GLY A 173 -15.16 11.98 5.62
CA GLY A 173 -16.55 12.26 5.95
C GLY A 173 -16.70 13.10 7.22
N SER A 174 -15.90 12.80 8.26
CA SER A 174 -15.80 13.61 9.48
C SER A 174 -15.29 15.02 9.17
N ALA A 175 -14.25 15.15 8.34
CA ALA A 175 -13.76 16.46 7.91
C ALA A 175 -14.85 17.28 7.17
N LEU A 176 -15.63 16.65 6.30
CA LEU A 176 -16.72 17.32 5.58
C LEU A 176 -17.87 17.75 6.53
N SER A 177 -18.18 16.93 7.53
CA SER A 177 -19.14 17.29 8.59
C SER A 177 -18.67 18.54 9.36
N ALA A 178 -17.39 18.59 9.73
CA ALA A 178 -16.79 19.74 10.41
C ALA A 178 -16.82 21.02 9.55
N VAL A 179 -16.53 20.94 8.25
CA VAL A 179 -16.64 22.08 7.32
C VAL A 179 -18.03 22.72 7.36
N SER A 180 -19.06 21.89 7.47
CA SER A 180 -20.47 22.30 7.52
C SER A 180 -20.94 22.78 8.92
N ASP A 181 -20.05 22.81 9.91
CA ASP A 181 -20.37 23.01 11.34
C ASP A 181 -21.46 22.02 11.83
N GLY A 182 -21.39 20.76 11.39
CA GLY A 182 -22.31 19.70 11.81
C GLY A 182 -23.67 19.68 11.10
N LYS A 183 -23.94 20.62 10.17
CA LYS A 183 -25.17 20.60 9.35
C LYS A 183 -25.27 19.35 8.48
N LEU A 184 -24.13 18.83 8.05
CA LEU A 184 -24.00 17.60 7.29
C LEU A 184 -23.56 16.48 8.24
N SER A 185 -24.37 15.43 8.35
CA SER A 185 -24.03 14.28 9.21
C SER A 185 -22.82 13.52 8.68
N SER A 186 -22.04 12.91 9.58
CA SER A 186 -20.88 12.10 9.20
C SER A 186 -21.21 10.99 8.18
N ILE A 187 -22.41 10.39 8.27
CA ILE A 187 -22.89 9.37 7.30
C ILE A 187 -23.05 9.97 5.90
N VAL A 188 -23.68 11.14 5.79
CA VAL A 188 -23.81 11.83 4.49
C VAL A 188 -22.43 12.18 3.94
N GLY A 189 -21.50 12.55 4.81
CA GLY A 189 -20.11 12.80 4.43
C GLY A 189 -19.46 11.56 3.83
N ILE A 190 -19.53 10.43 4.53
CA ILE A 190 -19.05 9.12 4.08
C ILE A 190 -19.60 8.77 2.69
N VAL A 191 -20.91 8.94 2.46
CA VAL A 191 -21.54 8.67 1.15
C VAL A 191 -20.95 9.56 0.05
N ILE A 192 -20.82 10.86 0.30
CA ILE A 192 -20.25 11.81 -0.67
C ILE A 192 -18.82 11.40 -1.05
N ILE A 193 -17.98 11.11 -0.06
CA ILE A 193 -16.59 10.70 -0.31
C ILE A 193 -16.53 9.43 -1.12
N ALA A 194 -17.29 8.40 -0.73
CA ALA A 194 -17.28 7.12 -1.40
C ALA A 194 -17.73 7.26 -2.89
N VAL A 195 -18.74 8.08 -3.17
CA VAL A 195 -19.23 8.33 -4.54
C VAL A 195 -18.17 9.07 -5.35
N CYS A 196 -17.62 10.17 -4.82
CA CYS A 196 -16.58 10.95 -5.50
C CYS A 196 -15.34 10.12 -5.82
N SER A 197 -14.86 9.31 -4.87
CA SER A 197 -13.72 8.40 -5.08
C SER A 197 -14.00 7.35 -6.16
N SER A 198 -15.22 6.80 -6.18
CA SER A 198 -15.60 5.79 -7.18
C SER A 198 -15.65 6.37 -8.58
N VAL A 199 -16.16 7.60 -8.74
CA VAL A 199 -16.19 8.31 -10.02
C VAL A 199 -14.79 8.54 -10.55
N LEU A 200 -13.87 9.04 -9.71
CA LEU A 200 -12.49 9.29 -10.12
C LEU A 200 -11.70 8.00 -10.42
N ASN A 201 -12.02 6.89 -9.73
CA ASN A 201 -11.40 5.60 -10.02
C ASN A 201 -11.72 5.09 -11.45
N PHE A 202 -12.83 5.52 -12.06
CA PHE A 202 -13.12 5.16 -13.45
C PHE A 202 -12.11 5.74 -14.44
N CYS A 203 -11.38 6.81 -14.09
CA CYS A 203 -10.38 7.42 -14.96
C CYS A 203 -9.07 6.60 -15.12
N GLY A 204 -8.89 5.50 -14.36
CA GLY A 204 -7.77 4.58 -14.50
C GLY A 204 -6.43 5.06 -13.92
N LEU A 205 -5.37 4.23 -14.07
CA LEU A 205 -4.07 4.45 -13.42
C LEU A 205 -3.41 5.78 -13.79
N ARG A 206 -3.46 6.18 -15.06
CA ARG A 206 -2.80 7.41 -15.53
C ARG A 206 -3.37 8.65 -14.85
N ALA A 207 -4.68 8.72 -14.69
CA ALA A 207 -5.34 9.81 -13.99
C ALA A 207 -4.97 9.84 -12.50
N ILE A 208 -4.89 8.66 -11.86
CA ILE A 208 -4.45 8.54 -10.47
C ILE A 208 -3.01 9.07 -10.32
N LEU A 209 -2.09 8.66 -11.20
CA LEU A 209 -0.69 9.09 -11.16
C LEU A 209 -0.55 10.61 -11.39
N GLU A 210 -1.27 11.18 -12.36
CA GLU A 210 -1.23 12.62 -12.63
C GLU A 210 -1.83 13.44 -11.48
N TYR A 211 -2.92 12.98 -10.87
CA TYR A 211 -3.47 13.62 -9.67
C TYR A 211 -2.44 13.62 -8.52
N GLN A 212 -1.85 12.46 -8.23
CA GLN A 212 -0.95 12.33 -7.08
C GLN A 212 0.39 13.04 -7.25
N LYS A 213 0.84 13.21 -8.49
CA LYS A 213 2.05 13.97 -8.85
C LYS A 213 2.03 15.41 -8.32
N TYR A 214 0.86 16.03 -8.21
CA TYR A 214 0.72 17.41 -7.71
C TYR A 214 0.10 17.48 -6.31
N ALA A 215 -0.83 16.58 -5.99
CA ALA A 215 -1.59 16.62 -4.73
C ALA A 215 -0.68 16.57 -3.49
N TRP A 216 0.39 15.78 -3.52
CA TRP A 216 1.32 15.61 -2.40
C TRP A 216 1.88 16.94 -1.88
N ALA A 217 2.22 17.89 -2.77
CA ALA A 217 2.86 19.14 -2.40
C ALA A 217 1.91 20.05 -1.63
N ILE A 218 0.64 20.05 -2.06
CA ILE A 218 -0.43 20.78 -1.39
C ILE A 218 -0.64 20.20 0.02
N PHE A 219 -0.74 18.87 0.13
CA PHE A 219 -0.92 18.21 1.42
C PHE A 219 0.26 18.46 2.34
N PHE A 220 1.49 18.36 1.83
CA PHE A 220 2.70 18.65 2.58
C PHE A 220 2.65 20.05 3.22
N VAL A 221 2.35 21.10 2.44
CA VAL A 221 2.24 22.47 2.96
C VAL A 221 1.18 22.57 4.05
N LEU A 222 0.02 21.94 3.87
CA LEU A 222 -1.05 21.96 4.88
C LEU A 222 -0.64 21.25 6.18
N PHE A 223 0.06 20.12 6.09
CA PHE A 223 0.61 19.45 7.27
C PHE A 223 1.66 20.32 7.97
N MET A 224 2.52 21.02 7.25
CA MET A 224 3.48 21.97 7.85
C MET A 224 2.77 23.13 8.56
N VAL A 225 1.66 23.64 8.01
CA VAL A 225 0.84 24.66 8.69
C VAL A 225 0.23 24.10 9.97
N MET A 226 -0.34 22.89 9.94
CA MET A 226 -0.87 22.24 11.15
C MET A 226 0.23 22.00 12.20
N TYR A 227 1.46 21.67 11.79
CA TYR A 227 2.62 21.61 12.69
C TYR A 227 2.90 22.96 13.35
N GLY A 228 2.85 24.06 12.60
CA GLY A 228 3.07 25.40 13.14
C GLY A 228 2.11 25.75 14.29
N GLU A 229 0.85 25.30 14.20
CA GLU A 229 -0.17 25.53 15.23
C GLU A 229 -0.08 24.57 16.41
N MET A 230 0.34 23.32 16.17
CA MET A 230 0.21 22.24 17.16
C MET A 230 1.51 21.82 17.84
N ALA A 231 2.65 21.91 17.17
CA ALA A 231 3.93 21.58 17.77
C ALA A 231 4.23 22.42 19.03
N PRO A 232 3.91 23.73 19.09
CA PRO A 232 4.12 24.51 20.31
C PRO A 232 3.22 24.11 21.50
N ARG A 233 2.10 23.40 21.24
CA ARG A 233 1.15 22.94 22.26
C ARG A 233 1.45 21.53 22.74
N ALA A 234 2.28 20.78 22.01
CA ALA A 234 2.73 19.47 22.42
C ALA A 234 3.71 19.58 23.60
N THR A 235 3.63 18.65 24.55
CA THR A 235 4.47 18.66 25.74
C THR A 235 5.33 17.40 25.87
N LEU A 236 6.58 17.61 26.28
CA LEU A 236 7.51 16.54 26.69
C LEU A 236 7.56 16.36 28.21
N GLU A 237 6.86 17.20 28.97
CA GLU A 237 6.88 17.21 30.43
C GLU A 237 5.97 16.10 31.01
N THR A 238 4.84 15.84 30.37
CA THR A 238 3.97 14.72 30.73
C THR A 238 4.67 13.40 30.43
N LYS A 239 5.11 12.70 31.48
CA LYS A 239 5.77 11.40 31.38
C LYS A 239 4.76 10.27 31.49
N SER A 240 5.07 9.16 30.81
CA SER A 240 4.29 7.94 30.94
C SER A 240 4.34 7.43 32.38
N THR A 241 3.19 7.00 32.89
CA THR A 241 3.08 6.31 34.18
C THR A 241 3.37 4.81 34.04
N LEU A 242 3.47 4.30 32.81
CA LEU A 242 3.74 2.90 32.53
C LEU A 242 5.18 2.55 32.87
N THR A 243 5.38 1.37 33.47
CA THR A 243 6.71 0.87 33.82
C THR A 243 6.83 -0.63 33.54
N GLY A 244 8.06 -1.12 33.47
CA GLY A 244 8.35 -2.55 33.34
C GLY A 244 7.69 -3.20 32.11
N LYS A 245 6.89 -4.25 32.37
CA LYS A 245 6.24 -5.01 31.31
C LYS A 245 5.07 -4.27 30.66
N ASP A 246 4.34 -3.45 31.41
CA ASP A 246 3.22 -2.66 30.86
C ASP A 246 3.73 -1.66 29.82
N LEU A 247 4.83 -0.98 30.12
CA LEU A 247 5.50 -0.10 29.16
C LEU A 247 5.93 -0.86 27.91
N SER A 248 6.52 -2.05 28.09
CA SER A 248 6.93 -2.89 26.96
C SER A 248 5.73 -3.32 26.10
N GLY A 249 4.60 -3.62 26.73
CA GLY A 249 3.37 -4.01 26.05
C GLY A 249 2.77 -2.88 25.21
N ALA A 250 2.71 -1.67 25.76
CA ALA A 250 2.28 -0.48 25.02
C ALA A 250 3.22 -0.15 23.85
N VAL A 251 4.54 -0.25 24.04
CA VAL A 251 5.52 -0.02 22.97
C VAL A 251 5.34 -1.00 21.81
N LEU A 252 5.20 -2.30 22.13
CA LEU A 252 5.00 -3.35 21.14
C LEU A 252 3.68 -3.18 20.38
N SER A 253 2.61 -2.83 21.09
CA SER A 253 1.29 -2.58 20.49
C SER A 253 1.29 -1.37 19.56
N LEU A 254 1.92 -0.26 19.97
CA LEU A 254 2.08 0.90 19.08
C LEU A 254 2.93 0.55 17.86
N LEU A 255 4.02 -0.19 18.05
CA LEU A 255 4.89 -0.62 16.96
C LEU A 255 4.13 -1.48 15.96
N ALA A 256 3.30 -2.44 16.42
CA ALA A 256 2.52 -3.32 15.58
C ALA A 256 1.53 -2.54 14.69
N VAL A 257 0.83 -1.56 15.25
CA VAL A 257 -0.11 -0.71 14.51
C VAL A 257 0.61 0.14 13.46
N VAL A 258 1.68 0.84 13.86
CA VAL A 258 2.39 1.77 12.96
C VAL A 258 3.14 1.03 11.85
N TYR A 259 3.78 -0.09 12.20
CA TYR A 259 4.35 -1.01 11.22
C TYR A 259 3.28 -1.51 10.25
N GLY A 260 2.15 -1.99 10.81
CA GLY A 260 1.00 -2.53 10.07
C GLY A 260 0.44 -1.58 9.04
N SER A 261 0.33 -0.29 9.41
CA SER A 261 -0.07 0.77 8.50
C SER A 261 0.83 0.83 7.26
N SER A 262 2.15 0.86 7.46
CA SER A 262 3.11 1.11 6.39
C SER A 262 3.43 -0.14 5.56
N VAL A 263 3.48 -1.31 6.18
CA VAL A 263 3.76 -2.58 5.49
C VAL A 263 2.60 -2.98 4.57
N SER A 264 1.36 -2.59 4.90
CA SER A 264 0.19 -2.97 4.12
C SER A 264 0.29 -2.61 2.63
N TRP A 265 0.97 -1.48 2.31
CA TRP A 265 1.21 -1.04 0.94
C TRP A 265 2.04 -2.01 0.09
N ALA A 266 2.80 -2.92 0.72
CA ALA A 266 3.60 -3.93 0.03
C ALA A 266 2.77 -4.87 -0.86
N THR A 267 1.49 -4.99 -0.55
CA THR A 267 0.54 -5.89 -1.21
C THR A 267 -0.07 -5.29 -2.49
N ILE A 268 0.20 -4.01 -2.76
CA ILE A 268 -0.22 -3.31 -3.97
C ILE A 268 0.91 -2.50 -4.64
N ALA A 269 2.10 -2.44 -4.04
CA ALA A 269 3.16 -1.56 -4.50
C ALA A 269 3.54 -1.76 -5.97
N ALA A 270 3.69 -3.01 -6.43
CA ALA A 270 4.01 -3.31 -7.83
C ALA A 270 2.92 -2.87 -8.83
N ASP A 271 1.66 -2.70 -8.39
CA ASP A 271 0.56 -2.35 -9.28
C ASP A 271 0.82 -1.02 -9.98
N PHE A 272 1.46 -0.07 -9.30
CA PHE A 272 1.71 1.27 -9.84
C PHE A 272 3.01 1.38 -10.65
N TYR A 273 3.80 0.29 -10.70
CA TYR A 273 5.17 0.31 -11.23
C TYR A 273 5.32 -0.48 -12.52
N VAL A 274 4.23 -1.07 -13.02
CA VAL A 274 4.19 -1.88 -14.25
C VAL A 274 4.61 -1.13 -15.52
N LEU A 275 4.50 0.20 -15.50
CA LEU A 275 4.87 1.09 -16.61
C LEU A 275 6.37 1.45 -16.62
N HIS A 276 7.10 1.17 -15.53
CA HIS A 276 8.52 1.48 -15.46
C HIS A 276 9.33 0.42 -16.22
N PRO A 277 10.36 0.84 -16.99
CA PRO A 277 11.24 -0.07 -17.69
C PRO A 277 11.92 -1.09 -16.77
N MET A 278 12.07 -2.33 -17.25
CA MET A 278 12.79 -3.42 -16.56
C MET A 278 14.23 -3.07 -16.12
N ASN A 279 14.91 -2.17 -16.84
CA ASN A 279 16.27 -1.74 -16.52
C ASN A 279 16.33 -0.61 -15.46
N THR A 280 15.18 -0.22 -14.90
CA THR A 280 15.13 0.80 -13.84
C THR A 280 15.89 0.30 -12.60
N PRO A 281 16.86 1.08 -12.07
CA PRO A 281 17.68 0.62 -10.95
C PRO A 281 16.85 0.24 -9.71
N LYS A 282 16.98 -0.99 -9.21
CA LYS A 282 16.25 -1.49 -8.04
C LYS A 282 16.44 -0.62 -6.80
N LEU A 283 17.67 -0.16 -6.54
CA LEU A 283 17.97 0.73 -5.41
C LEU A 283 17.20 2.06 -5.50
N LYS A 284 17.00 2.59 -6.72
CA LYS A 284 16.21 3.80 -6.93
C LYS A 284 14.74 3.55 -6.60
N ILE A 285 14.16 2.46 -7.11
CA ILE A 285 12.78 2.07 -6.82
C ILE A 285 12.57 1.88 -5.33
N PHE A 286 13.46 1.11 -4.68
CA PHE A 286 13.42 0.86 -3.25
C PHE A 286 13.48 2.15 -2.45
N THR A 287 14.47 3.02 -2.72
CA THR A 287 14.66 4.25 -1.95
C THR A 287 13.53 5.25 -2.15
N LEU A 288 13.12 5.50 -3.40
CA LEU A 288 12.04 6.46 -3.68
C LEU A 288 10.71 5.98 -3.09
N THR A 289 10.42 4.68 -3.17
CA THR A 289 9.18 4.12 -2.61
C THR A 289 9.21 4.12 -1.09
N THR A 290 10.30 3.65 -0.48
CA THR A 290 10.46 3.58 0.97
C THR A 290 10.38 4.97 1.60
N LEU A 291 11.06 5.96 1.03
CA LEU A 291 11.00 7.33 1.52
C LEU A 291 9.65 7.99 1.17
N GLY A 292 9.10 7.68 0.00
CA GLY A 292 7.81 8.17 -0.46
C GLY A 292 6.65 7.73 0.42
N ILE A 293 6.67 6.50 0.96
CA ILE A 293 5.68 6.01 1.95
C ILE A 293 6.11 6.44 3.36
N GLY A 294 7.37 6.22 3.71
CA GLY A 294 7.84 6.35 5.09
C GLY A 294 7.88 7.78 5.58
N LEU A 295 8.54 8.69 4.85
CA LEU A 295 8.70 10.08 5.29
C LEU A 295 7.35 10.81 5.33
N SER A 296 6.51 10.60 4.33
CA SER A 296 5.17 11.19 4.22
C SER A 296 4.22 10.67 5.30
N THR A 297 4.25 9.37 5.61
CA THR A 297 3.47 8.79 6.71
C THR A 297 3.96 9.33 8.06
N CYS A 298 5.28 9.43 8.26
CA CYS A 298 5.87 10.04 9.45
C CYS A 298 5.39 11.48 9.64
N ILE A 299 5.31 12.29 8.58
CA ILE A 299 4.81 13.67 8.67
C ILE A 299 3.41 13.69 9.29
N GLY A 300 2.51 12.84 8.80
CA GLY A 300 1.14 12.76 9.32
C GLY A 300 1.05 12.19 10.73
N MET A 301 1.68 11.04 10.98
CA MET A 301 1.60 10.36 12.28
C MET A 301 2.32 11.11 13.39
N VAL A 302 3.48 11.72 13.13
CA VAL A 302 4.19 12.51 14.16
C VAL A 302 3.40 13.78 14.52
N LEU A 303 2.69 14.38 13.57
CA LEU A 303 1.76 15.46 13.89
C LEU A 303 0.67 14.92 14.81
N GLY A 304 0.11 13.74 14.50
CA GLY A 304 -0.80 13.02 15.38
C GLY A 304 -0.24 12.82 16.79
N CYS A 305 1.03 12.43 16.93
CA CYS A 305 1.69 12.28 18.23
C CYS A 305 1.66 13.61 19.02
N CYS A 306 1.99 14.72 18.35
CA CYS A 306 1.94 16.07 18.94
C CYS A 306 0.52 16.44 19.38
N VAL A 307 -0.49 16.15 18.57
CA VAL A 307 -1.90 16.41 18.90
C VAL A 307 -2.34 15.54 20.09
N GLY A 308 -2.01 14.25 20.11
CA GLY A 308 -2.28 13.35 21.24
C GLY A 308 -1.69 13.87 22.54
N SER A 309 -0.42 14.27 22.52
CA SER A 309 0.24 14.92 23.65
C SER A 309 -0.47 16.21 24.09
N ALA A 310 -0.87 17.06 23.15
CA ALA A 310 -1.59 18.30 23.44
C ALA A 310 -2.97 18.04 24.08
N MET A 311 -3.70 17.00 23.64
CA MET A 311 -4.97 16.60 24.26
C MET A 311 -4.79 16.19 25.74
N GLY A 312 -3.62 15.64 26.10
CA GLY A 312 -3.30 15.31 27.49
C GLY A 312 -3.09 16.51 28.43
N VAL A 313 -2.87 17.71 27.90
CA VAL A 313 -2.67 18.95 28.69
C VAL A 313 -3.72 20.02 28.43
N GLU A 314 -4.49 19.89 27.36
CA GLU A 314 -5.57 20.80 27.00
C GLU A 314 -6.89 20.03 26.87
N PRO A 315 -7.67 19.93 27.98
CA PRO A 315 -8.91 19.16 28.01
C PRO A 315 -9.92 19.55 26.92
N ALA A 316 -9.96 20.83 26.52
CA ALA A 316 -10.84 21.32 25.47
C ALA A 316 -10.56 20.68 24.09
N LEU A 317 -9.35 20.18 23.82
CA LEU A 317 -9.06 19.42 22.61
C LEU A 317 -9.56 17.98 22.73
N ALA A 318 -9.33 17.32 23.87
CA ALA A 318 -9.82 15.98 24.15
C ALA A 318 -11.36 15.91 24.10
N GLU A 319 -12.05 16.84 24.75
CA GLU A 319 -13.52 16.94 24.73
C GLU A 319 -14.08 17.05 23.31
N VAL A 320 -13.48 17.90 22.45
CA VAL A 320 -13.91 18.02 21.05
C VAL A 320 -13.68 16.73 20.27
N TYR A 321 -12.57 16.04 20.53
CA TYR A 321 -12.27 14.77 19.89
C TYR A 321 -13.27 13.68 20.31
N ASP A 322 -13.53 13.54 21.62
CA ASP A 322 -14.41 12.51 22.16
C ASP A 322 -15.87 12.74 21.74
N ASP A 323 -16.35 13.99 21.75
CA ASP A 323 -17.75 14.31 21.44
C ASP A 323 -18.03 14.41 19.93
N GLN A 324 -17.08 14.91 19.14
CA GLN A 324 -17.33 15.32 17.74
C GLN A 324 -16.37 14.68 16.72
N GLY A 325 -15.28 14.07 17.18
CA GLY A 325 -14.33 13.34 16.34
C GLY A 325 -13.28 14.20 15.65
N VAL A 326 -12.41 13.53 14.87
CA VAL A 326 -11.17 14.09 14.33
C VAL A 326 -11.37 15.31 13.41
N GLY A 327 -12.45 15.37 12.64
CA GLY A 327 -12.72 16.51 11.75
C GLY A 327 -12.93 17.82 12.52
N PHE A 328 -13.67 17.76 13.63
CA PHE A 328 -13.91 18.92 14.49
C PHE A 328 -12.68 19.24 15.35
N LEU A 329 -11.91 18.23 15.74
CA LEU A 329 -10.60 18.43 16.36
C LEU A 329 -9.68 19.26 15.44
N ILE A 330 -9.51 18.86 14.17
CA ILE A 330 -8.71 19.62 13.20
C ILE A 330 -9.28 21.04 12.99
N GLN A 331 -10.61 21.20 12.97
CA GLN A 331 -11.22 22.53 12.91
C GLN A 331 -10.83 23.41 14.11
N LYS A 332 -10.81 22.82 15.31
CA LYS A 332 -10.51 23.50 16.58
C LYS A 332 -9.02 23.86 16.71
N MET A 333 -8.15 23.01 16.16
CA MET A 333 -6.70 23.20 16.17
C MET A 333 -6.23 24.37 15.31
N LEU A 334 -7.00 24.74 14.28
CA LEU A 334 -6.60 25.73 13.27
C LEU A 334 -7.35 27.06 13.42
N TYR A 335 -6.61 28.16 13.27
CA TYR A 335 -7.15 29.52 13.26
C TYR A 335 -6.66 30.30 12.02
N PRO A 336 -7.46 31.23 11.46
CA PRO A 336 -8.87 31.53 11.74
C PRO A 336 -9.81 30.44 11.23
N ARG A 337 -11.06 30.40 11.75
CA ARG A 337 -12.04 29.34 11.44
C ARG A 337 -12.31 29.16 9.93
N GLY A 338 -12.30 30.24 9.16
CA GLY A 338 -12.46 30.17 7.70
C GLY A 338 -11.31 29.41 7.03
N PHE A 339 -10.08 29.62 7.51
CA PHE A 339 -8.91 28.89 7.04
C PHE A 339 -8.96 27.41 7.45
N ALA A 340 -9.37 27.11 8.69
CA ALA A 340 -9.56 25.73 9.14
C ALA A 340 -10.50 24.93 8.23
N LYS A 341 -11.63 25.55 7.82
CA LYS A 341 -12.57 24.95 6.86
C LYS A 341 -11.95 24.73 5.48
N PHE A 342 -11.16 25.69 5.00
CA PHE A 342 -10.42 25.52 3.76
C PHE A 342 -9.46 24.32 3.83
N VAL A 343 -8.66 24.21 4.90
CA VAL A 343 -7.76 23.06 5.11
C VAL A 343 -8.52 21.74 5.11
N LEU A 344 -9.65 21.65 5.83
CA LEU A 344 -10.49 20.45 5.88
C LEU A 344 -11.04 20.05 4.50
N ILE A 345 -11.44 21.01 3.65
CA ILE A 345 -11.89 20.72 2.28
C ILE A 345 -10.75 20.10 1.45
N ILE A 346 -9.52 20.58 1.62
CA ILE A 346 -8.37 20.00 0.90
C ILE A 346 -8.00 18.61 1.46
N LEU A 347 -8.10 18.40 2.78
CA LEU A 347 -7.88 17.09 3.40
C LEU A 347 -8.95 16.07 2.98
N VAL A 348 -10.17 16.51 2.67
CA VAL A 348 -11.19 15.67 2.02
C VAL A 348 -10.70 15.15 0.67
N LEU A 349 -10.02 15.99 -0.13
CA LEU A 349 -9.43 15.56 -1.41
C LEU A 349 -8.33 14.52 -1.20
N ALA A 350 -7.51 14.65 -0.14
CA ALA A 350 -6.51 13.64 0.21
C ALA A 350 -7.14 12.26 0.48
N GLY A 351 -8.24 12.23 1.23
CA GLY A 351 -9.01 10.99 1.47
C GLY A 351 -9.59 10.41 0.17
N ILE A 352 -10.09 11.26 -0.72
CA ILE A 352 -10.59 10.84 -2.04
C ILE A 352 -9.46 10.21 -2.87
N GLY A 353 -8.28 10.83 -2.90
CA GLY A 353 -7.09 10.34 -3.60
C GLY A 353 -6.62 8.98 -3.10
N MET A 354 -6.52 8.82 -1.78
CA MET A 354 -6.18 7.53 -1.15
C MET A 354 -7.20 6.44 -1.54
N ASN A 355 -8.49 6.76 -1.50
CA ASN A 355 -9.54 5.81 -1.87
C ASN A 355 -9.49 5.39 -3.34
N CYS A 356 -9.06 6.28 -4.24
CA CYS A 356 -8.88 5.92 -5.65
C CYS A 356 -7.82 4.84 -5.82
N ILE A 357 -6.67 4.97 -5.14
CA ILE A 357 -5.60 3.95 -5.13
C ILE A 357 -6.12 2.60 -4.61
N ASN A 358 -6.83 2.64 -3.48
CA ASN A 358 -7.32 1.42 -2.84
C ASN A 358 -8.42 0.72 -3.65
N LEU A 359 -9.38 1.46 -4.19
CA LEU A 359 -10.45 0.93 -5.05
C LEU A 359 -9.90 0.42 -6.39
N TYR A 360 -8.85 1.04 -6.92
CA TYR A 360 -8.14 0.57 -8.10
C TYR A 360 -7.52 -0.82 -7.85
N SER A 361 -6.65 -0.93 -6.86
CA SER A 361 -5.92 -2.18 -6.57
C SER A 361 -6.81 -3.30 -6.05
N SER A 362 -7.87 -2.99 -5.30
CA SER A 362 -8.86 -3.99 -4.88
C SER A 362 -9.61 -4.60 -6.07
N ALA A 363 -10.04 -3.77 -7.03
CA ALA A 363 -10.70 -4.27 -8.24
C ALA A 363 -9.78 -5.18 -9.07
N LEU A 364 -8.50 -4.83 -9.20
CA LEU A 364 -7.48 -5.69 -9.83
C LEU A 364 -7.31 -7.02 -9.10
N SER A 365 -7.27 -6.97 -7.77
CA SER A 365 -7.11 -8.16 -6.93
C SER A 365 -8.31 -9.12 -7.05
N VAL A 366 -9.54 -8.58 -7.15
CA VAL A 366 -10.73 -9.40 -7.44
C VAL A 366 -10.62 -10.08 -8.81
N GLN A 367 -10.20 -9.35 -9.84
CA GLN A 367 -9.99 -9.93 -11.17
C GLN A 367 -8.90 -11.03 -11.16
N GLN A 368 -7.92 -10.93 -10.26
CA GLN A 368 -6.84 -11.91 -10.11
C GLN A 368 -7.19 -13.12 -9.25
N PHE A 369 -8.33 -13.09 -8.56
CA PHE A 369 -8.81 -14.20 -7.72
C PHE A 369 -9.14 -15.46 -8.54
N ALA A 370 -9.77 -15.29 -9.71
CA ALA A 370 -10.06 -16.39 -10.62
C ALA A 370 -10.28 -15.91 -12.07
N ARG A 371 -9.93 -16.75 -13.04
CA ARG A 371 -10.10 -16.47 -14.48
C ARG A 371 -11.53 -16.02 -14.88
N PRO A 372 -12.63 -16.54 -14.30
CA PRO A 372 -13.96 -16.03 -14.61
C PRO A 372 -14.20 -14.60 -14.12
N LEU A 373 -13.65 -14.23 -12.96
CA LEU A 373 -13.81 -12.88 -12.40
C LEU A 373 -13.01 -11.84 -13.18
N ALA A 374 -11.90 -12.25 -13.80
CA ALA A 374 -11.14 -11.43 -14.74
C ALA A 374 -11.92 -11.04 -16.01
N ARG A 375 -12.99 -11.77 -16.36
CA ARG A 375 -13.83 -11.45 -17.52
C ARG A 375 -14.87 -10.38 -17.22
N ILE A 376 -15.10 -10.06 -15.95
CA ILE A 376 -16.01 -9.02 -15.53
C ILE A 376 -15.24 -7.68 -15.56
N PRO A 377 -15.79 -6.65 -16.26
CA PRO A 377 -15.17 -5.33 -16.33
C PRO A 377 -14.80 -4.77 -14.97
N ARG A 378 -13.69 -4.02 -14.91
CA ARG A 378 -13.15 -3.51 -13.63
C ARG A 378 -14.15 -2.62 -12.90
N PHE A 379 -14.87 -1.80 -13.65
CA PHE A 379 -15.83 -0.84 -13.11
C PHE A 379 -16.97 -1.51 -12.32
N VAL A 380 -17.38 -2.72 -12.71
CA VAL A 380 -18.41 -3.49 -11.99
C VAL A 380 -17.89 -3.88 -10.62
N TRP A 381 -16.64 -4.36 -10.55
CA TRP A 381 -16.00 -4.67 -9.27
C TRP A 381 -15.83 -3.44 -8.40
N THR A 382 -15.43 -2.31 -8.99
CA THR A 382 -15.37 -1.02 -8.27
C THR A 382 -16.70 -0.66 -7.61
N LEU A 383 -17.84 -0.82 -8.32
CA LEU A 383 -19.17 -0.53 -7.76
C LEU A 383 -19.57 -1.47 -6.62
N VAL A 384 -19.25 -2.76 -6.74
CA VAL A 384 -19.49 -3.74 -5.67
C VAL A 384 -18.66 -3.38 -4.43
N LEU A 385 -17.36 -3.14 -4.63
CA LEU A 385 -16.42 -2.79 -3.57
C LEU A 385 -16.76 -1.45 -2.91
N PHE A 386 -17.27 -0.49 -3.68
CA PHE A 386 -17.85 0.76 -3.17
C PHE A 386 -19.00 0.49 -2.20
N GLY A 387 -19.98 -0.36 -2.57
CA GLY A 387 -21.10 -0.69 -1.70
C GLY A 387 -20.66 -1.35 -0.38
N VAL A 388 -19.68 -2.26 -0.45
CA VAL A 388 -19.10 -2.90 0.75
C VAL A 388 -18.36 -1.89 1.62
N THR A 389 -17.55 -1.03 1.00
CA THR A 389 -16.81 0.05 1.69
C THR A 389 -17.75 0.97 2.43
N LEU A 390 -18.87 1.34 1.79
CA LEU A 390 -19.88 2.20 2.40
C LEU A 390 -20.52 1.56 3.64
N GLY A 391 -20.86 0.27 3.57
CA GLY A 391 -21.41 -0.46 4.71
C GLY A 391 -20.43 -0.52 5.89
N ILE A 392 -19.16 -0.83 5.62
CA ILE A 392 -18.12 -0.90 6.67
C ILE A 392 -17.86 0.50 7.26
N ALA A 393 -17.73 1.52 6.42
CA ALA A 393 -17.50 2.89 6.88
C ALA A 393 -18.66 3.42 7.74
N ALA A 394 -19.90 3.11 7.37
CA ALA A 394 -21.08 3.51 8.13
C ALA A 394 -21.11 2.86 9.53
N GLY A 395 -20.69 1.60 9.65
CA GLY A 395 -20.62 0.89 10.94
C GLY A 395 -19.40 1.27 11.79
N GLY A 396 -18.24 1.50 11.17
CA GLY A 396 -16.98 1.79 11.88
C GLY A 396 -16.82 3.24 12.35
N ARG A 397 -17.69 4.16 11.92
CA ARG A 397 -17.54 5.61 12.16
C ARG A 397 -17.56 6.02 13.64
N GLU A 398 -18.16 5.23 14.52
CA GLU A 398 -18.36 5.57 15.93
C GLU A 398 -17.15 5.23 16.82
N HIS A 399 -16.26 4.35 16.34
CA HIS A 399 -15.09 3.88 17.10
C HIS A 399 -13.84 3.86 16.22
N LEU A 400 -13.43 5.03 15.70
CA LEU A 400 -12.33 5.14 14.74
C LEU A 400 -11.01 4.59 15.28
N ASN A 401 -10.61 4.92 16.50
CA ASN A 401 -9.30 4.46 17.03
C ASN A 401 -9.28 2.95 17.26
N ALA A 402 -10.34 2.39 17.86
CA ALA A 402 -10.47 0.94 17.99
C ALA A 402 -10.47 0.26 16.61
N TYR A 403 -11.18 0.82 15.63
CA TYR A 403 -11.13 0.33 14.26
C TYR A 403 -9.69 0.35 13.72
N LEU A 404 -8.97 1.47 13.84
CA LEU A 404 -7.60 1.62 13.36
C LEU A 404 -6.65 0.64 14.05
N GLN A 405 -6.69 0.52 15.39
CA GLN A 405 -5.82 -0.39 16.13
C GLN A 405 -6.00 -1.83 15.64
N ASN A 406 -7.23 -2.37 15.68
CA ASN A 406 -7.46 -3.76 15.27
C ASN A 406 -7.15 -3.98 13.79
N PHE A 407 -7.55 -3.04 12.94
CA PHE A 407 -7.40 -3.17 11.50
C PHE A 407 -5.93 -3.14 11.10
N LEU A 408 -5.18 -2.11 11.53
CA LEU A 408 -3.80 -1.89 11.13
C LEU A 408 -2.87 -2.98 11.68
N SER A 409 -3.07 -3.43 12.91
CA SER A 409 -2.32 -4.56 13.47
C SER A 409 -2.51 -5.83 12.64
N LEU A 410 -3.76 -6.22 12.36
CA LEU A 410 -4.07 -7.36 11.50
C LEU A 410 -3.43 -7.23 10.10
N LEU A 411 -3.42 -6.03 9.51
CA LEU A 411 -2.72 -5.79 8.24
C LEU A 411 -1.23 -6.09 8.34
N GLY A 412 -0.60 -5.68 9.44
CA GLY A 412 0.80 -5.97 9.72
C GLY A 412 1.11 -7.46 9.71
N TYR A 413 0.28 -8.25 10.39
CA TYR A 413 0.55 -9.67 10.59
C TYR A 413 0.59 -10.44 9.27
N TRP A 414 -0.47 -10.33 8.47
CA TRP A 414 -0.54 -11.10 7.23
C TRP A 414 0.41 -10.54 6.17
N ALA A 415 0.63 -9.23 6.12
CA ALA A 415 1.60 -8.60 5.21
C ALA A 415 3.04 -9.02 5.57
N THR A 416 3.34 -9.24 6.84
CA THR A 416 4.63 -9.82 7.29
C THR A 416 4.83 -11.21 6.70
N SER A 417 3.83 -12.10 6.82
CA SER A 417 3.90 -13.44 6.21
C SER A 417 4.08 -13.37 4.69
N PHE A 418 3.31 -12.49 4.05
CA PHE A 418 3.39 -12.24 2.61
C PHE A 418 4.81 -11.83 2.20
N PHE A 419 5.37 -10.84 2.88
CA PHE A 419 6.73 -10.36 2.64
C PHE A 419 7.75 -11.48 2.82
N VAL A 420 7.74 -12.20 3.94
CA VAL A 420 8.71 -13.26 4.22
C VAL A 420 8.72 -14.32 3.11
N ILE A 421 7.53 -14.77 2.68
CA ILE A 421 7.38 -15.78 1.62
C ILE A 421 7.90 -15.24 0.28
N VAL A 422 7.49 -14.04 -0.12
CA VAL A 422 7.89 -13.43 -1.39
C VAL A 422 9.40 -13.14 -1.40
N TRP A 423 9.94 -12.62 -0.31
CA TRP A 423 11.35 -12.30 -0.16
C TRP A 423 12.22 -13.55 -0.21
N CYS A 424 11.85 -14.61 0.53
CA CYS A 424 12.56 -15.89 0.50
C CYS A 424 12.51 -16.51 -0.90
N GLU A 425 11.35 -16.51 -1.56
CA GLU A 425 11.22 -16.99 -2.93
C GLU A 425 12.14 -16.21 -3.88
N HIS A 426 12.16 -14.88 -3.78
CA HIS A 426 12.95 -14.03 -4.65
C HIS A 426 14.46 -14.24 -4.48
N TYR A 427 14.96 -14.21 -3.25
CA TYR A 427 16.41 -14.22 -2.99
C TYR A 427 16.99 -15.61 -2.80
N ILE A 428 16.32 -16.50 -2.05
CA ILE A 428 16.87 -17.84 -1.75
C ILE A 428 16.66 -18.76 -2.95
N PHE A 429 15.46 -18.78 -3.51
CA PHE A 429 15.06 -19.75 -4.52
C PHE A 429 15.27 -19.25 -5.96
N ARG A 430 15.05 -17.95 -6.20
CA ARG A 430 15.20 -17.30 -7.52
C ARG A 430 16.43 -16.40 -7.63
N LYS A 431 17.32 -16.44 -6.64
CA LYS A 431 18.66 -15.80 -6.69
C LYS A 431 18.64 -14.31 -7.02
N GLY A 432 17.57 -13.60 -6.63
CA GLY A 432 17.45 -12.15 -6.82
C GLY A 432 17.29 -11.67 -8.28
N SER A 433 17.14 -12.56 -9.27
CA SER A 433 17.05 -12.18 -10.69
C SER A 433 15.62 -12.30 -11.23
N ALA A 434 15.22 -11.30 -12.01
CA ALA A 434 13.97 -11.31 -12.77
C ALA A 434 13.96 -12.37 -13.88
N ASP A 435 15.14 -12.77 -14.37
CA ASP A 435 15.29 -13.77 -15.45
C ASP A 435 14.88 -15.18 -14.99
N ASN A 436 14.88 -15.42 -13.67
CA ASN A 436 14.44 -16.68 -13.08
C ASN A 436 12.91 -16.73 -12.88
N TYR A 437 12.15 -15.85 -13.55
CA TYR A 437 10.70 -15.83 -13.55
C TYR A 437 10.15 -16.14 -14.94
N ASP A 438 9.23 -17.10 -15.00
CA ASP A 438 8.46 -17.37 -16.22
C ASP A 438 7.31 -16.37 -16.35
N LEU A 439 7.63 -15.13 -16.76
CA LEU A 439 6.68 -14.01 -16.77
C LEU A 439 5.49 -14.19 -17.74
N GLU A 440 5.62 -15.04 -18.76
CA GLU A 440 4.51 -15.39 -19.66
C GLU A 440 3.56 -16.44 -19.04
N GLY A 441 4.07 -17.24 -18.10
CA GLY A 441 3.32 -18.27 -17.37
C GLY A 441 2.45 -17.76 -16.21
N TRP A 442 2.41 -16.44 -15.95
CA TRP A 442 1.80 -15.84 -14.74
C TRP A 442 0.32 -16.19 -14.52
N ASN A 443 -0.41 -16.56 -15.58
CA ASN A 443 -1.83 -16.93 -15.52
C ASN A 443 -2.10 -18.38 -15.91
N ASP A 444 -1.08 -19.25 -15.93
CA ASP A 444 -1.20 -20.67 -16.23
C ASP A 444 -0.88 -21.55 -15.00
N PRO A 445 -1.88 -22.26 -14.41
CA PRO A 445 -1.65 -23.15 -13.28
C PRO A 445 -0.56 -24.20 -13.51
N LYS A 446 -0.32 -24.61 -14.76
CA LYS A 446 0.69 -25.64 -15.08
C LYS A 446 2.12 -25.11 -15.06
N ARG A 447 2.29 -23.80 -15.22
CA ARG A 447 3.60 -23.10 -15.23
C ARG A 447 3.92 -22.45 -13.89
N LEU A 448 3.04 -22.59 -12.91
CA LEU A 448 3.16 -22.02 -11.59
C LEU A 448 3.33 -23.11 -10.53
N PRO A 449 3.95 -22.80 -9.38
CA PRO A 449 3.99 -23.71 -8.26
C PRO A 449 2.59 -24.06 -7.75
N ILE A 450 2.46 -25.23 -7.10
CA ILE A 450 1.25 -25.58 -6.35
C ILE A 450 1.12 -24.68 -5.13
N GLY A 451 2.24 -24.48 -4.41
CA GLY A 451 2.33 -23.51 -3.31
C GLY A 451 2.00 -24.09 -1.93
N LEU A 452 2.11 -25.40 -1.75
CA LEU A 452 1.83 -26.05 -0.46
C LEU A 452 2.79 -25.55 0.62
N ALA A 453 4.06 -25.32 0.27
CA ALA A 453 5.04 -24.77 1.21
C ALA A 453 4.63 -23.38 1.71
N ALA A 454 4.23 -22.49 0.78
CA ALA A 454 3.77 -21.15 1.11
C ALA A 454 2.47 -21.18 1.91
N LEU A 455 1.50 -22.04 1.55
CA LEU A 455 0.24 -22.18 2.26
C LEU A 455 0.46 -22.64 3.71
N VAL A 456 1.25 -23.70 3.92
CA VAL A 456 1.52 -24.22 5.25
C VAL A 456 2.29 -23.20 6.08
N ALA A 457 3.32 -22.57 5.52
CA ALA A 457 4.07 -21.53 6.22
C ALA A 457 3.17 -20.34 6.59
N PHE A 458 2.30 -19.89 5.68
CA PHE A 458 1.33 -18.83 5.94
C PHE A 458 0.35 -19.20 7.05
N LEU A 459 -0.23 -20.41 7.01
CA LEU A 459 -1.18 -20.88 8.03
C LEU A 459 -0.53 -21.07 9.40
N VAL A 460 0.74 -21.47 9.47
CA VAL A 460 1.46 -21.49 10.75
C VAL A 460 1.85 -20.09 11.18
N GLY A 461 2.12 -19.17 10.25
CA GLY A 461 2.18 -17.73 10.52
C GLY A 461 0.90 -17.23 11.18
N VAL A 462 -0.29 -17.68 10.73
CA VAL A 462 -1.59 -17.38 11.36
C VAL A 462 -1.59 -17.78 12.84
N VAL A 463 -1.11 -18.98 13.14
CA VAL A 463 -0.97 -19.43 14.52
C VAL A 463 -0.03 -18.51 15.30
N GLY A 464 1.09 -18.10 14.70
CA GLY A 464 2.04 -17.15 15.27
C GLY A 464 1.38 -15.83 15.69
N TRP A 465 0.65 -15.15 14.80
CA TRP A 465 -0.03 -13.92 15.20
C TRP A 465 -1.17 -14.14 16.17
N VAL A 466 -1.98 -15.20 16.05
CA VAL A 466 -3.05 -15.48 17.01
C VAL A 466 -2.49 -15.71 18.42
N LEU A 467 -1.28 -16.25 18.55
CA LEU A 467 -0.64 -16.40 19.85
C LEU A 467 -0.18 -15.06 20.45
N GLY A 468 0.27 -14.11 19.62
CA GLY A 468 0.88 -12.85 20.05
C GLY A 468 0.00 -11.61 20.00
N MET A 469 -1.12 -11.62 19.28
CA MET A 469 -1.92 -10.44 19.00
C MET A 469 -2.61 -9.91 20.26
N VAL A 470 -2.72 -8.59 20.36
CA VAL A 470 -3.41 -7.89 21.45
C VAL A 470 -4.41 -6.93 20.83
N GLU A 471 -5.63 -7.43 20.68
CA GLU A 471 -6.73 -6.74 20.02
C GLU A 471 -7.89 -6.55 20.98
N THR A 472 -8.74 -5.56 20.69
CA THR A 472 -9.90 -5.20 21.53
C THR A 472 -10.86 -6.37 21.79
N TRP A 473 -10.92 -7.32 20.85
CA TRP A 473 -11.80 -8.50 20.90
C TRP A 473 -11.07 -9.79 21.31
N PHE A 474 -9.74 -9.80 21.30
CA PHE A 474 -8.96 -10.97 21.66
C PHE A 474 -7.51 -10.63 22.01
N THR A 475 -7.03 -11.20 23.12
CA THR A 475 -5.64 -11.17 23.52
C THR A 475 -5.05 -12.58 23.49
N GLY A 476 -4.01 -12.76 22.69
CA GLY A 476 -3.30 -14.02 22.54
C GLY A 476 -2.58 -14.45 23.82
N PRO A 477 -2.42 -15.76 24.06
CA PRO A 477 -1.80 -16.29 25.27
C PRO A 477 -0.35 -15.81 25.48
N VAL A 478 0.41 -15.55 24.41
CA VAL A 478 1.77 -15.01 24.50
C VAL A 478 1.73 -13.51 24.74
N GLY A 479 0.82 -12.77 24.09
CA GLY A 479 0.63 -11.34 24.31
C GLY A 479 0.27 -11.00 25.76
N LYS A 480 -0.55 -11.84 26.41
CA LYS A 480 -0.91 -11.73 27.84
C LYS A 480 0.28 -11.82 28.81
N LEU A 481 1.45 -12.30 28.37
CA LEU A 481 2.62 -12.42 29.23
C LEU A 481 3.38 -11.10 29.40
N VAL A 482 3.06 -10.10 28.57
CA VAL A 482 3.76 -8.81 28.50
C VAL A 482 2.88 -7.70 29.06
N GLY A 483 2.88 -7.59 30.38
CA GLY A 483 2.10 -6.57 31.08
C GLY A 483 0.69 -7.03 31.40
N SER A 484 -0.05 -6.15 32.06
CA SER A 484 -1.43 -6.33 32.51
C SER A 484 -2.42 -6.25 31.34
N ASP A 485 -2.25 -5.27 30.46
CA ASP A 485 -3.07 -5.09 29.26
C ASP A 485 -2.57 -5.90 28.04
N GLY A 486 -1.40 -6.53 28.18
CA GLY A 486 -0.74 -7.31 27.13
C GLY A 486 0.17 -6.49 26.21
N GLY A 487 1.02 -7.19 25.45
CA GLY A 487 1.87 -6.61 24.43
C GLY A 487 1.74 -7.36 23.11
N ASP A 488 1.51 -6.64 22.03
CA ASP A 488 1.35 -7.25 20.71
C ASP A 488 2.70 -7.75 20.16
N LEU A 489 2.89 -9.09 20.12
CA LEU A 489 4.07 -9.73 19.51
C LEU A 489 3.74 -10.46 18.21
N ALA A 490 2.57 -10.20 17.63
CA ALA A 490 2.09 -10.97 16.50
C ALA A 490 2.99 -10.84 15.26
N ASN A 491 3.53 -9.65 14.97
CA ASN A 491 4.40 -9.45 13.82
C ASN A 491 5.70 -10.26 13.96
N GLU A 492 6.35 -10.23 15.12
CA GLU A 492 7.61 -10.93 15.40
C GLU A 492 7.42 -12.45 15.34
N LEU A 493 6.36 -12.95 15.98
CA LEU A 493 6.03 -14.38 15.95
C LEU A 493 5.70 -14.85 14.53
N THR A 494 4.93 -14.05 13.80
CA THR A 494 4.59 -14.33 12.40
C THR A 494 5.81 -14.37 11.51
N PHE A 495 6.71 -13.40 11.65
CA PHE A 495 7.97 -13.34 10.93
C PHE A 495 8.79 -14.61 11.19
N GLY A 496 9.01 -14.94 12.47
CA GLY A 496 9.79 -16.11 12.88
C GLY A 496 9.20 -17.42 12.39
N PHE A 497 7.90 -17.65 12.60
CA PHE A 497 7.23 -18.90 12.24
C PHE A 497 7.20 -19.09 10.72
N THR A 498 6.86 -18.03 9.98
CA THR A 498 6.81 -18.09 8.52
C THR A 498 8.19 -18.33 7.92
N LEU A 499 9.23 -17.64 8.42
CA LEU A 499 10.59 -17.76 7.89
C LEU A 499 11.17 -19.16 8.13
N VAL A 500 11.07 -19.64 9.38
CA VAL A 500 11.62 -20.94 9.78
C VAL A 500 10.96 -22.09 9.03
N LEU A 501 9.68 -21.98 8.71
CA LEU A 501 8.95 -23.04 8.01
C LEU A 501 9.02 -22.94 6.49
N PHE A 502 8.93 -21.74 5.91
CA PHE A 502 8.84 -21.60 4.46
C PHE A 502 10.09 -22.12 3.76
N VAL A 503 11.29 -21.80 4.25
CA VAL A 503 12.56 -22.20 3.62
C VAL A 503 12.69 -23.74 3.50
N PRO A 504 12.62 -24.54 4.59
CA PRO A 504 12.73 -25.99 4.47
C PRO A 504 11.56 -26.60 3.71
N LEU A 505 10.32 -26.13 3.92
CA LEU A 505 9.15 -26.68 3.21
C LEU A 505 9.24 -26.43 1.70
N ARG A 506 9.73 -25.25 1.29
CA ARG A 506 9.89 -24.90 -0.12
C ARG A 506 10.98 -25.74 -0.78
N TYR A 507 12.08 -25.99 -0.08
CA TYR A 507 13.12 -26.93 -0.54
C TYR A 507 12.55 -28.35 -0.75
N LEU A 508 11.77 -28.86 0.21
CA LEU A 508 11.12 -30.18 0.09
C LEU A 508 10.10 -30.20 -1.05
N GLU A 509 9.26 -29.16 -1.17
CA GLU A 509 8.29 -29.02 -2.26
C GLU A 509 9.00 -29.14 -3.61
N LEU A 510 10.06 -28.37 -3.84
CA LEU A 510 10.81 -28.41 -5.10
C LEU A 510 11.47 -29.77 -5.35
N LYS A 511 12.00 -30.42 -4.30
CA LYS A 511 12.64 -31.74 -4.41
C LYS A 511 11.63 -32.82 -4.80
N TYR A 512 10.47 -32.88 -4.15
CA TYR A 512 9.50 -33.97 -4.35
C TYR A 512 8.52 -33.71 -5.49
N VAL A 513 8.09 -32.48 -5.69
CA VAL A 513 7.17 -32.12 -6.78
C VAL A 513 7.84 -32.25 -8.14
N ARG A 514 9.16 -32.02 -8.24
CA ARG A 514 9.96 -32.31 -9.44
C ARG A 514 9.92 -33.79 -9.83
N ILE A 515 9.88 -34.69 -8.86
CA ILE A 515 9.94 -36.16 -9.07
C ILE A 515 8.55 -36.71 -9.42
N VAL A 516 7.49 -36.20 -8.79
CA VAL A 516 6.14 -36.79 -8.90
C VAL A 516 5.29 -36.16 -10.01
N LEU A 517 5.46 -34.87 -10.33
CA LEU A 517 4.53 -34.13 -11.19
C LEU A 517 5.11 -33.62 -12.52
N ARG A 518 6.37 -33.95 -12.86
CA ARG A 518 7.06 -33.57 -14.12
C ARG A 518 6.87 -32.10 -14.50
N TYR A 519 7.28 -31.20 -13.62
CA TYR A 519 7.32 -29.76 -13.93
C TYR A 519 8.20 -29.47 -15.17
N PRO A 520 7.82 -28.52 -16.04
CA PRO A 520 8.71 -28.05 -17.09
C PRO A 520 9.97 -27.42 -16.47
N ASP A 521 11.14 -27.64 -17.08
CA ASP A 521 12.44 -27.14 -16.59
C ASP A 521 12.47 -25.62 -16.34
N VAL A 522 11.58 -24.87 -17.01
CA VAL A 522 11.37 -23.42 -16.86
C VAL A 522 10.98 -23.02 -15.43
N VAL A 523 10.32 -23.89 -14.66
CA VAL A 523 9.96 -23.62 -13.25
C VAL A 523 11.16 -23.83 -12.31
N VAL A 524 12.19 -24.54 -12.77
CA VAL A 524 13.34 -25.03 -11.97
C VAL A 524 14.69 -24.49 -12.48
N GLN A 525 14.71 -23.61 -13.48
CA GLN A 525 15.95 -22.95 -13.90
C GLN A 525 16.50 -22.08 -12.75
N GLY A 526 17.71 -22.42 -12.30
CA GLY A 526 18.43 -21.69 -11.25
C GLY A 526 18.58 -22.39 -9.89
N TYR A 527 17.88 -23.49 -9.62
CA TYR A 527 17.72 -24.09 -8.27
C TYR A 527 18.85 -25.02 -7.78
N GLY A 528 20.12 -24.64 -8.03
CA GLY A 528 21.27 -25.54 -7.85
C GLY A 528 22.15 -25.39 -6.60
N ALA A 529 21.81 -24.55 -5.61
CA ALA A 529 22.72 -24.26 -4.49
C ALA A 529 22.05 -24.34 -3.11
N ASP A 530 22.89 -24.54 -2.09
CA ASP A 530 22.58 -24.61 -0.66
C ASP A 530 21.66 -23.45 -0.20
N PRO A 531 20.48 -23.72 0.39
CA PRO A 531 19.58 -22.68 0.90
C PRO A 531 20.24 -21.68 1.84
N PHE A 532 21.28 -22.09 2.57
CA PHE A 532 22.00 -21.22 3.50
C PHE A 532 22.82 -20.14 2.80
N SER A 533 23.36 -20.38 1.60
CA SER A 533 24.11 -19.35 0.87
C SER A 533 23.19 -18.24 0.34
N GLY A 534 22.01 -18.60 -0.16
CA GLY A 534 21.01 -17.63 -0.65
C GLY A 534 20.39 -16.78 0.47
N LEU A 535 20.22 -17.35 1.68
CA LEU A 535 19.78 -16.60 2.86
C LEU A 535 20.81 -15.53 3.26
N VAL A 536 22.09 -15.90 3.28
CA VAL A 536 23.18 -14.97 3.61
C VAL A 536 23.33 -13.89 2.54
N GLU A 537 23.28 -14.24 1.25
CA GLU A 537 23.31 -13.25 0.15
C GLU A 537 22.12 -12.29 0.18
N GLY A 538 20.90 -12.78 0.40
CA GLY A 538 19.72 -11.93 0.52
C GLY A 538 19.81 -10.98 1.72
N LEU A 539 20.23 -11.47 2.88
CA LEU A 539 20.45 -10.64 4.07
C LEU A 539 21.59 -9.65 3.84
N MET A 540 22.65 -10.03 3.12
CA MET A 540 23.76 -9.13 2.77
C MET A 540 23.34 -8.07 1.76
N ASP A 541 22.48 -8.38 0.78
CA ASP A 541 21.98 -7.40 -0.19
C ASP A 541 21.00 -6.43 0.46
N MET A 542 20.08 -6.93 1.31
CA MET A 542 19.21 -6.08 2.12
C MET A 542 20.04 -5.19 3.06
N LYS A 543 21.04 -5.76 3.76
CA LYS A 543 21.99 -4.99 4.58
C LYS A 543 22.79 -4.01 3.75
N SER A 544 23.25 -4.37 2.55
CA SER A 544 24.00 -3.49 1.65
C SER A 544 23.14 -2.32 1.17
N ILE A 545 21.89 -2.57 0.81
CA ILE A 545 20.89 -1.55 0.47
C ILE A 545 20.64 -0.63 1.67
N MET A 546 20.43 -1.18 2.87
CA MET A 546 20.22 -0.42 4.11
C MET A 546 21.46 0.38 4.53
N VAL A 547 22.65 -0.19 4.41
CA VAL A 547 23.93 0.46 4.75
C VAL A 547 24.26 1.54 3.73
N ARG A 548 24.03 1.32 2.43
CA ARG A 548 24.17 2.36 1.39
C ARG A 548 23.20 3.50 1.61
N MET A 549 21.99 3.24 2.10
CA MET A 549 21.04 4.28 2.54
C MET A 549 21.58 5.11 3.70
N LEU A 550 22.18 4.46 4.71
CA LEU A 550 22.75 5.16 5.88
C LEU A 550 23.99 5.99 5.51
N ILE A 551 24.80 5.52 4.56
CA ILE A 551 26.04 6.19 4.12
C ILE A 551 25.77 7.34 3.13
N TYR A 552 24.65 7.35 2.41
CA TYR A 552 24.27 8.48 1.54
C TYR A 552 23.90 9.77 2.32
N LYS A 553 24.10 9.78 3.65
CA LYS A 553 23.91 10.94 4.54
C LYS A 553 25.22 11.55 5.06
N THR A 554 26.38 11.07 4.62
CA THR A 554 27.70 11.54 5.12
C THR A 554 28.72 11.96 4.06
N THR A 555 28.27 12.25 2.84
CA THR A 555 29.03 12.96 1.80
C THR A 555 28.08 13.86 1.04
#